data_AF-A0A9R1CAL3-F1
#
_entry.id   AF-A0A9R1CAL3-F1
#
_cell.length_a   1.000
_cell.length_b   1.000
_cell.length_c   1.000
_cell.angle_alpha   90.00
_cell.angle_beta   90.00
_cell.angle_gamma   90.00
#
_symmetry.space_group_name_H-M   'P 1'
#
loop_
_entity.id
_entity.type
_entity.pdbx_description
1 polymer ?
#
loop_
_entity_poly.entity_id
_entity_poly.type
_entity_poly.pdbx_seq_one_letter_code
_entity_poly.pdbx_strand_id
1 'polypeptide(L)'
;MDITPKFKFVEGSFNTKTNRMLVIASDNHGTVELCFKEEDCGWNIPFAKIKLFDSGLYKDFKATMEDARKLGEEIARRWNECADKR
;
A
#
# COMPACT_ATOMS: atom_id res chain seq x y z
N MET A 1 16.74 -8.78 23.03
CA MET A 1 16.97 -7.34 22.79
C MET A 1 16.73 -7.12 21.32
N ASP A 2 15.61 -6.51 20.96
CA ASP A 2 15.24 -6.27 19.57
C ASP A 2 15.82 -4.95 19.09
N ILE A 3 16.62 -5.03 18.02
CA ILE A 3 17.19 -3.86 17.36
C ILE A 3 16.13 -3.33 16.40
N THR A 4 15.63 -2.12 16.63
CA THR A 4 14.73 -1.43 15.69
C THR A 4 15.57 -0.60 14.71
N PRO A 5 15.69 -1.00 13.43
CA PRO A 5 16.44 -0.24 12.45
C PRO A 5 15.77 1.12 12.21
N LYS A 6 16.52 2.21 12.36
CA LYS A 6 16.10 3.56 11.97
C LYS A 6 16.65 3.85 10.57
N PHE A 7 15.82 3.65 9.57
CA PHE A 7 16.11 3.99 8.18
C PHE A 7 15.98 5.51 7.97
N LYS A 8 17.07 6.26 8.16
CA LYS A 8 17.18 7.66 7.74
C LYS A 8 17.93 7.71 6.40
N PHE A 9 17.47 8.51 5.45
CA PHE A 9 18.08 8.70 4.12
C PHE A 9 18.08 7.45 3.22
N VAL A 10 16.99 6.67 3.26
CA VAL A 10 16.87 5.53 2.34
C VAL A 10 16.23 6.01 1.06
N GLU A 11 16.96 5.90 -0.03
CA GLU A 11 16.45 6.05 -1.38
C GLU A 11 16.07 4.66 -1.91
N GLY A 12 14.87 4.56 -2.48
CA GLY A 12 14.36 3.34 -3.06
C GLY A 12 14.11 3.54 -4.55
N SER A 13 14.36 2.50 -5.32
CA SER A 13 13.89 2.41 -6.70
C SER A 13 13.05 1.15 -6.83
N PHE A 14 11.96 1.23 -7.60
CA PHE A 14 11.13 0.09 -7.91
C PHE A 14 10.98 0.01 -9.43
N ASN A 15 11.01 -1.20 -9.98
CA ASN A 15 10.88 -1.39 -11.41
C ASN A 15 9.40 -1.51 -11.77
N THR A 16 8.85 -0.45 -12.36
CA THR A 16 7.45 -0.37 -12.79
C THR A 16 7.03 -1.44 -13.82
N LYS A 17 7.99 -2.18 -14.41
CA LYS A 17 7.71 -3.27 -15.35
C LYS A 17 7.54 -4.63 -14.67
N THR A 18 8.31 -4.91 -13.62
CA THR A 18 8.32 -6.22 -12.95
C THR A 18 7.54 -6.17 -11.63
N ASN A 19 7.72 -5.10 -10.86
CA ASN A 19 7.05 -4.94 -9.57
C ASN A 19 5.56 -4.63 -9.74
N ARG A 20 4.71 -5.49 -9.19
CA ARG A 20 3.27 -5.30 -9.18
C ARG A 20 2.86 -4.43 -7.99
N MET A 21 1.87 -3.57 -8.22
CA MET A 21 1.20 -2.83 -7.15
C MET A 21 0.18 -3.74 -6.45
N LEU A 22 0.08 -3.62 -5.13
CA LEU A 22 -0.91 -4.28 -4.30
C LEU A 22 -1.50 -3.33 -3.26
N VAL A 23 -2.60 -3.77 -2.66
CA VAL A 23 -3.23 -3.10 -1.53
C VAL A 23 -2.97 -3.90 -0.27
N ILE A 24 -2.52 -3.23 0.78
CA ILE A 24 -2.47 -3.79 2.13
C ILE A 24 -3.47 -3.04 2.99
N ALA A 25 -4.54 -3.73 3.37
CA ALA A 25 -5.49 -3.24 4.37
C ALA A 25 -5.13 -3.85 5.73
N SER A 26 -4.76 -3.00 6.69
CA SER A 26 -4.51 -3.39 8.08
C SER A 26 -5.57 -2.81 8.99
N ASP A 27 -6.45 -3.68 9.48
CA ASP A 27 -7.46 -3.32 10.47
C ASP A 27 -6.81 -2.87 11.78
N ASN A 28 -5.78 -3.59 12.22
CA ASN A 28 -5.05 -3.32 13.47
C ASN A 28 -4.34 -1.97 13.46
N HIS A 29 -3.90 -1.50 12.29
CA HIS A 29 -3.20 -0.21 12.15
C HIS A 29 -4.08 0.91 11.61
N GLY A 30 -5.36 0.65 11.32
CA GLY A 30 -6.25 1.67 10.78
C GLY A 30 -5.75 2.20 9.43
N THR A 31 -5.17 1.34 8.60
CA THR A 31 -4.54 1.76 7.33
C THR A 31 -5.01 0.92 6.15
N VAL A 32 -5.16 1.59 5.01
CA VAL A 32 -5.24 0.97 3.69
C VAL A 32 -4.14 1.62 2.87
N GLU A 33 -3.15 0.84 2.48
CA GLU A 33 -1.91 1.32 1.85
C GLU A 33 -1.76 0.70 0.46
N LEU A 34 -1.29 1.52 -0.48
CA LEU A 34 -0.81 1.06 -1.76
C LEU A 34 0.68 0.78 -1.64
N CYS A 35 1.07 -0.43 -2.01
CA CYS A 35 2.43 -0.91 -1.89
C CYS A 35 2.93 -1.48 -3.22
N PHE A 36 4.22 -1.37 -3.48
CA PHE A 36 4.88 -2.17 -4.50
C PHE A 36 5.43 -3.44 -3.88
N LYS A 37 5.12 -4.59 -4.47
CA LYS A 37 5.73 -5.86 -4.09
C LYS A 37 7.12 -5.92 -4.69
N GLU A 38 8.13 -6.02 -3.85
CA GLU A 38 9.47 -6.36 -4.32
C GLU A 38 9.61 -7.88 -4.51
N GLU A 39 10.05 -8.31 -5.68
CA GLU A 39 10.26 -9.71 -6.03
C GLU A 39 11.47 -10.30 -5.29
N ASP A 40 12.58 -9.55 -5.15
CA ASP A 40 13.83 -10.11 -4.62
C ASP A 40 13.87 -10.18 -3.10
N CYS A 41 13.31 -9.17 -2.41
CA CYS A 41 13.34 -9.11 -0.94
C CYS A 41 12.01 -9.45 -0.27
N GLY A 42 10.93 -9.67 -1.03
CA GLY A 42 9.60 -9.99 -0.50
C GLY A 42 8.98 -8.86 0.33
N TRP A 43 9.56 -7.66 0.29
CA TRP A 43 9.05 -6.49 1.01
C TRP A 43 7.92 -5.85 0.23
N ASN A 44 6.93 -5.33 0.96
CA ASN A 44 5.91 -4.46 0.40
C ASN A 44 6.29 -3.03 0.76
N ILE A 45 6.71 -2.25 -0.22
CA ILE A 45 7.14 -0.87 0.00
C ILE A 45 5.90 0.03 -0.10
N PRO A 46 5.42 0.62 1.01
CA PRO A 46 4.28 1.54 0.97
C PRO A 46 4.68 2.83 0.29
N PHE A 47 3.84 3.33 -0.64
CA PHE A 47 4.08 4.62 -1.29
C PHE A 47 2.92 5.61 -1.12
N ALA A 48 1.70 5.12 -0.86
CA ALA A 48 0.54 5.96 -0.62
C ALA A 48 -0.45 5.32 0.36
N LYS A 49 -1.20 6.15 1.08
CA LYS A 49 -2.29 5.73 1.97
C LYS A 49 -3.62 6.20 1.39
N ILE A 50 -4.61 5.32 1.37
CA ILE A 50 -5.98 5.63 0.95
C ILE A 50 -6.80 6.00 2.17
N LYS A 51 -7.39 7.19 2.14
CA LYS A 51 -8.24 7.74 3.20
C LYS A 51 -9.46 8.38 2.54
N LEU A 52 -10.65 7.79 2.73
CA LEU A 52 -11.90 8.29 2.14
C LEU A 52 -12.54 9.36 3.03
N PHE A 53 -12.95 8.97 4.24
CA PHE A 53 -13.51 9.87 5.24
C PHE A 53 -13.14 9.32 6.62
N ASP A 54 -12.49 10.14 7.44
CA ASP A 54 -12.07 9.74 8.79
C ASP A 54 -11.87 10.98 9.66
N SER A 55 -12.65 11.05 10.74
CA SER A 55 -12.58 12.09 11.78
C SER A 55 -11.40 11.91 12.75
N GLY A 56 -10.58 10.87 12.54
CA GLY A 56 -9.56 10.37 13.46
C GLY A 56 -10.07 9.28 14.39
N LEU A 57 -11.35 8.90 14.30
CA LEU A 57 -11.96 7.86 15.12
C LEU A 57 -11.95 6.50 14.42
N TYR A 58 -11.59 5.45 15.17
CA TYR A 58 -11.54 4.09 14.63
C TYR A 58 -12.88 3.60 14.05
N LYS A 59 -14.03 4.04 14.59
CA LYS A 59 -15.35 3.67 14.03
C LYS A 59 -15.52 4.14 12.58
N ASP A 60 -15.01 5.33 12.26
CA ASP A 60 -15.18 5.95 10.95
C ASP A 60 -14.21 5.31 9.95
N PHE A 61 -13.00 4.96 10.41
CA PHE A 61 -12.10 4.09 9.66
C PHE A 61 -12.79 2.75 9.35
N LYS A 62 -13.34 2.05 10.35
CA LYS A 62 -14.03 0.75 10.17
C LYS A 62 -15.17 0.84 9.16
N ALA A 63 -15.94 1.93 9.21
CA ALA A 63 -17.06 2.17 8.30
C ALA A 63 -16.61 2.36 6.84
N THR A 64 -15.42 2.92 6.62
CA THR A 64 -14.90 3.26 5.27
C THR A 64 -13.79 2.33 4.78
N MET A 65 -13.28 1.43 5.62
CA MET A 65 -12.14 0.56 5.33
C MET A 65 -12.38 -0.31 4.10
N GLU A 66 -13.56 -0.89 3.99
CA GLU A 66 -13.88 -1.81 2.89
C GLU A 66 -13.99 -1.08 1.55
N ASP A 67 -14.57 0.12 1.54
CA ASP A 67 -14.63 0.95 0.35
C ASP A 67 -13.26 1.49 -0.04
N ALA A 68 -12.43 1.86 0.95
CA ALA A 68 -11.05 2.26 0.72
C ALA A 68 -10.22 1.10 0.14
N ARG A 69 -10.43 -0.14 0.62
CA ARG A 69 -9.80 -1.35 0.09
C ARG A 69 -10.17 -1.56 -1.37
N LYS A 70 -11.47 -1.55 -1.70
CA LYS A 70 -11.96 -1.72 -3.09
C LYS A 70 -11.40 -0.65 -4.03
N LEU A 71 -11.36 0.61 -3.59
CA LEU A 71 -10.75 1.69 -4.36
C LEU A 71 -9.27 1.40 -4.63
N GLY A 72 -8.54 0.97 -3.59
CA GLY A 72 -7.14 0.58 -3.76
C GLY A 72 -6.97 -0.57 -4.74
N GLU A 73 -7.84 -1.58 -4.68
CA GLU A 73 -7.74 -2.78 -5.52
C GLU A 73 -7.94 -2.43 -6.98
N GLU A 74 -8.88 -1.52 -7.26
CA GLU A 74 -9.10 -1.00 -8.61
C GLU A 74 -7.93 -0.16 -9.11
N ILE A 75 -7.30 0.66 -8.25
CA ILE A 75 -6.09 1.41 -8.60
C ILE A 75 -4.95 0.44 -8.94
N ALA A 76 -4.70 -0.55 -8.07
CA ALA A 76 -3.66 -1.54 -8.26
C ALA A 76 -3.89 -2.35 -9.54
N ARG A 77 -5.14 -2.78 -9.80
CA ARG A 77 -5.52 -3.49 -11.03
C ARG A 77 -5.21 -2.67 -12.27
N ARG A 78 -5.69 -1.42 -12.35
CA ARG A 78 -5.46 -0.55 -13.52
C ARG A 78 -3.98 -0.22 -13.73
N TRP A 79 -3.24 -0.01 -12.64
CA TRP A 79 -1.80 0.19 -12.72
C TRP A 79 -1.11 -1.02 -13.34
N ASN A 80 -1.41 -2.21 -12.81
CA ASN A 80 -0.82 -3.47 -13.26
C ASN A 80 -1.19 -3.79 -14.72
N GLU A 81 -2.42 -3.47 -15.17
CA GLU A 81 -2.82 -3.62 -16.59
C GLU A 81 -2.09 -2.68 -17.54
N CYS A 82 -1.62 -1.52 -17.05
CA CYS A 82 -0.85 -0.59 -17.86
C CYS A 82 0.56 -1.12 -18.14
N ALA A 83 1.13 -1.88 -17.20
CA ALA A 83 2.44 -2.54 -17.37
C ALA A 83 2.39 -3.63 -18.46
N ASP A 84 1.26 -4.33 -18.60
CA ASP A 84 1.10 -5.44 -19.56
C ASP A 84 0.81 -4.97 -21.01
N LYS A 85 0.52 -3.68 -21.23
CA LYS A 85 0.13 -3.12 -22.54
C LYS A 85 1.28 -2.49 -23.33
N ARG A 86 2.54 -2.66 -22.89
CA ARG A 86 3.70 -1.95 -23.45
C ARG A 86 4.66 -2.83 -24.24
#